data_AF-A0A4Q6AUS2-F1
#
_entry.id   AF-A0A4Q6AUS2-F1
#
_cell.length_a   1.000
_cell.length_b   1.000
_cell.length_c   1.000
_cell.angle_alpha   90.00
_cell.angle_beta   90.00
_cell.angle_gamma   90.00
#
_symmetry.space_group_name_H-M   'P 1'
#
loop_
_entity.id
_entity.type
_entity.pdbx_description
1 polymer ?
#
loop_
_entity_poly.entity_id
_entity_poly.type
_entity_poly.pdbx_seq_one_letter_code
_entity_poly.pdbx_strand_id
1 'polypeptide(L)'
;MKNLSLILLVLGLVFSVFYVQAAWGPGFSTIEYNPKIRGSLISIGGSTDNIFVTTHFIGYVFFLAFGLLNIGRARKVGMHRGLWLFTALNLFGLIIELSAWLQMYRGAFSGYHFRIGVAMILLGLWLQDKIYNKQQTGTNGQVPPDGSEKT
;
A
#
# COMPACT_ATOMS: atom_id res chain seq x y z
N MET A 1 8.57 12.51 11.15
CA MET A 1 7.73 11.37 10.66
C MET A 1 7.09 11.58 9.28
N LYS A 2 6.94 12.81 8.76
CA LYS A 2 6.39 13.08 7.41
C LYS A 2 7.17 12.40 6.30
N ASN A 3 8.49 12.50 6.38
CA ASN A 3 9.40 11.91 5.40
C ASN A 3 9.30 10.38 5.40
N LEU A 4 9.21 9.74 6.58
CA LEU A 4 9.07 8.28 6.68
C LEU A 4 7.75 7.78 6.06
N SER A 5 6.63 8.44 6.34
CA SER A 5 5.34 8.04 5.73
C SER A 5 5.35 8.17 4.21
N LEU A 6 5.99 9.22 3.69
CA LEU A 6 6.12 9.43 2.25
C LEU A 6 7.05 8.38 1.62
N ILE A 7 8.17 8.07 2.26
CA ILE A 7 9.10 7.00 1.83
C ILE A 7 8.36 5.66 1.74
N LEU A 8 7.52 5.33 2.73
CA LEU A 8 6.74 4.09 2.70
C LEU A 8 5.75 4.04 1.54
N LEU A 9 5.07 5.16 1.22
CA LEU A 9 4.20 5.22 0.06
C LEU A 9 5.00 5.04 -1.25
N VAL A 10 6.13 5.73 -1.39
CA VAL A 10 6.98 5.63 -2.58
C VAL A 10 7.52 4.22 -2.77
N LEU A 11 8.03 3.59 -1.71
CA LEU A 11 8.46 2.18 -1.76
C LEU A 11 7.30 1.26 -2.11
N GLY A 12 6.12 1.48 -1.52
CA GLY A 12 4.89 0.75 -1.87
C GLY A 12 4.55 0.84 -3.36
N LEU A 13 4.69 2.02 -3.96
CA LEU A 13 4.51 2.22 -5.41
C LEU A 13 5.58 1.51 -6.23
N VAL A 14 6.86 1.66 -5.87
CA VAL A 14 7.96 1.04 -6.61
C VAL A 14 7.73 -0.47 -6.69
N PHE A 15 7.45 -1.12 -5.57
CA PHE A 15 7.21 -2.58 -5.56
C PHE A 15 5.84 -3.00 -6.13
N SER A 16 4.88 -2.08 -6.24
CA SER A 16 3.59 -2.34 -6.89
C SER A 16 3.61 -2.13 -8.41
N VAL A 17 4.56 -1.36 -8.95
CA VAL A 17 4.66 -1.04 -10.39
C VAL A 17 5.81 -1.80 -11.04
N PHE A 18 6.96 -1.82 -10.37
CA PHE A 18 8.10 -2.63 -10.77
C PHE A 18 7.94 -4.01 -10.14
N TYR A 19 7.63 -4.99 -10.97
CA TYR A 19 7.67 -6.37 -10.56
C TYR A 19 8.72 -7.14 -11.32
N VAL A 20 9.48 -7.93 -10.55
CA VAL A 20 10.32 -8.97 -11.13
C VAL A 20 9.42 -10.14 -11.41
N GLN A 21 9.32 -10.52 -12.68
CA GLN A 21 8.69 -11.77 -13.09
C GLN A 21 9.79 -12.83 -13.09
N ALA A 22 9.75 -13.71 -12.09
CA ALA A 22 10.58 -14.91 -12.08
C ALA A 22 9.72 -16.08 -12.59
N ALA A 23 10.12 -16.65 -13.73
CA ALA A 23 9.60 -17.94 -14.17
C ALA A 23 10.34 -19.01 -13.37
N TRP A 24 9.60 -19.79 -12.58
CA TRP A 24 10.16 -20.92 -11.85
C TRP A 24 9.70 -22.20 -12.54
N GLY A 25 10.66 -23.03 -12.95
CA GLY A 25 10.36 -24.41 -13.35
C GLY A 25 9.77 -25.22 -12.17
N PRO A 26 9.13 -26.37 -12.43
CA PRO A 26 8.71 -27.29 -11.37
C PRO A 26 9.88 -27.58 -10.43
N GLY A 27 9.68 -27.37 -9.12
CA GLY A 27 10.73 -27.60 -8.12
C GLY A 27 11.80 -26.50 -8.00
N PHE A 28 11.51 -25.26 -8.43
CA PHE A 28 12.42 -24.10 -8.29
C PHE A 28 13.78 -24.25 -9.01
N SER A 29 13.87 -25.10 -10.03
CA SER A 29 15.14 -25.51 -10.65
C SER A 29 15.80 -24.47 -11.56
N THR A 30 15.07 -23.43 -11.96
CA THR A 30 15.58 -22.34 -12.81
C THR A 30 14.85 -21.05 -12.45
N ILE A 31 15.61 -19.97 -12.21
CA ILE A 31 15.09 -18.62 -12.01
C ILE A 31 15.42 -17.83 -13.27
N GLU A 32 14.45 -17.66 -14.15
CA GLU A 32 14.61 -16.74 -15.27
C GLU A 32 14.18 -15.34 -14.83
N TYR A 33 15.16 -14.45 -14.59
CA TYR A 33 14.91 -13.07 -14.19
C TYR A 33 14.52 -12.24 -15.41
N ASN A 34 13.23 -11.93 -15.56
CA ASN A 34 12.76 -11.04 -16.62
C ASN A 34 11.97 -9.86 -16.01
N PRO A 35 12.62 -8.73 -15.67
CA PRO A 35 11.92 -7.57 -15.14
C PRO A 35 10.97 -7.02 -16.21
N LYS A 36 9.66 -7.10 -15.98
CA LYS A 36 8.65 -6.53 -16.88
C LYS A 36 7.94 -5.38 -16.19
N ILE A 37 7.87 -4.25 -16.88
CA ILE A 37 7.06 -3.10 -16.48
C ILE A 37 5.66 -3.31 -17.08
N ARG A 38 4.66 -3.59 -16.26
CA ARG A 38 3.25 -3.41 -16.67
C ARG A 38 2.61 -2.36 -15.78
N GLY A 39 2.43 -1.16 -16.32
CA GLY A 39 1.73 -0.05 -15.67
C GLY A 39 0.20 -0.19 -15.71
N SER A 40 -0.35 -1.32 -15.26
CA SER A 40 -1.81 -1.47 -15.20
C SER A 40 -2.34 -0.93 -13.88
N LEU A 41 -3.26 0.03 -13.94
CA LEU A 41 -3.97 0.60 -12.78
C LEU A 41 -4.75 -0.46 -12.00
N ILE A 42 -5.34 -1.40 -12.73
CA ILE A 42 -5.98 -2.63 -12.24
C ILE A 42 -5.63 -3.72 -13.25
N SER A 43 -5.12 -4.86 -12.82
CA SER A 43 -4.96 -6.03 -13.69
C SER A 43 -5.27 -7.27 -12.88
N ILE A 44 -6.30 -7.99 -13.34
CA ILE A 44 -6.63 -9.33 -12.92
C ILE A 44 -5.96 -10.22 -13.96
N GLY A 45 -4.89 -10.92 -13.56
CA GLY A 45 -4.23 -11.90 -14.42
C GLY A 45 -5.17 -13.07 -14.66
N GLY A 46 -5.45 -13.38 -15.92
CA GLY A 46 -6.06 -14.63 -16.33
C GLY A 46 -4.99 -15.70 -16.51
N SER A 47 -5.37 -16.96 -16.24
CA SER A 47 -4.61 -18.19 -16.43
C SER A 47 -3.58 -18.10 -17.57
N THR A 48 -2.30 -18.05 -17.23
CA THR A 48 -1.21 -18.28 -18.17
C THR A 48 -0.41 -19.48 -17.69
N ASP A 49 -0.06 -20.38 -18.61
CA ASP A 49 0.74 -21.59 -18.35
C ASP A 49 2.15 -21.30 -17.80
N ASN A 50 2.54 -20.04 -17.76
CA ASN A 50 3.78 -19.57 -17.16
C ASN A 50 3.55 -19.08 -15.72
N ILE A 51 4.26 -19.72 -14.79
CA ILE A 51 4.26 -19.38 -13.37
C ILE A 51 5.01 -18.07 -13.18
N PHE A 52 4.33 -17.04 -12.67
CA PHE A 52 4.91 -15.72 -12.50
C PHE A 52 4.80 -15.27 -11.06
N VAL A 53 5.94 -15.29 -10.37
CA VAL A 53 6.07 -14.62 -9.09
C VAL A 53 6.14 -13.12 -9.32
N THR A 54 5.44 -12.32 -8.51
CA THR A 54 5.58 -10.86 -8.54
C THR A 54 5.94 -10.32 -7.16
N THR A 55 6.69 -9.23 -7.12
CA THR A 55 7.08 -8.52 -5.89
C THR A 55 5.97 -7.62 -5.32
N HIS A 56 4.73 -7.72 -5.81
CA HIS A 56 3.61 -6.87 -5.39
C HIS A 56 3.27 -7.04 -3.91
N PHE A 57 3.47 -8.24 -3.34
CA PHE A 57 3.29 -8.47 -1.90
C PHE A 57 4.15 -7.53 -1.04
N ILE A 58 5.37 -7.19 -1.51
CA ILE A 58 6.27 -6.25 -0.83
C ILE A 58 5.65 -4.84 -0.84
N GLY A 59 5.03 -4.44 -1.95
CA GLY A 59 4.31 -3.17 -2.05
C GLY A 59 3.18 -3.06 -1.02
N TYR A 60 2.39 -4.12 -0.86
CA TYR A 60 1.33 -4.20 0.15
C TYR A 60 1.87 -4.11 1.58
N VAL A 61 3.02 -4.72 1.88
CA VAL A 61 3.68 -4.61 3.20
C VAL A 61 4.06 -3.15 3.52
N PHE A 62 4.62 -2.42 2.55
CA PHE A 62 4.94 -1.00 2.75
C PHE A 62 3.70 -0.13 2.95
N PHE A 63 2.62 -0.38 2.21
CA PHE A 63 1.35 0.31 2.41
C PHE A 63 0.73 -0.02 3.78
N LEU A 64 0.77 -1.28 4.23
CA LEU A 64 0.34 -1.66 5.58
C LEU A 64 1.14 -0.94 6.67
N ALA A 65 2.46 -0.89 6.54
CA ALA A 65 3.32 -0.15 7.46
C ALA A 65 2.93 1.34 7.51
N PHE A 66 2.65 1.97 6.36
CA PHE A 66 2.13 3.34 6.32
C PHE A 66 0.81 3.48 7.10
N GLY A 67 -0.15 2.56 6.91
CA GLY A 67 -1.44 2.58 7.58
C GLY A 67 -1.30 2.49 9.11
N LEU A 68 -0.53 1.51 9.58
CA LEU A 68 -0.30 1.29 11.01
C LEU A 68 0.42 2.46 11.68
N LEU A 69 1.46 3.02 11.04
CA LEU A 69 2.23 4.14 11.59
C LEU A 69 1.45 5.45 11.68
N ASN A 70 0.38 5.61 10.89
CA ASN A 70 -0.42 6.84 10.85
C ASN A 70 -1.73 6.74 11.67
N ILE A 71 -2.07 5.58 12.25
CA ILE A 71 -3.33 5.38 13.00
C ILE A 71 -3.52 6.40 14.13
N GLY A 72 -2.50 6.62 14.96
CA GLY A 72 -2.61 7.56 16.08
C GLY A 72 -2.85 8.99 15.61
N ARG A 73 -2.21 9.39 14.50
CA ARG A 73 -2.34 10.72 13.90
C ARG A 73 -3.70 10.89 13.23
N ALA A 74 -4.19 9.88 12.53
CA ALA A 74 -5.49 9.88 11.89
C ALA A 74 -6.66 9.91 12.89
N ARG A 75 -6.52 9.28 14.06
CA ARG A 75 -7.52 9.39 15.14
C ARG A 75 -7.70 10.83 15.60
N LYS A 76 -6.61 11.56 15.81
CA LYS A 76 -6.64 12.98 16.26
C LYS A 76 -7.38 13.92 15.31
N VAL A 77 -7.43 13.59 14.01
CA VAL A 77 -8.08 14.43 12.98
C VAL A 77 -9.35 13.81 12.39
N GLY A 78 -9.89 12.76 13.01
CA GLY A 78 -11.13 12.09 12.58
C GLY A 78 -11.01 11.26 11.28
N MET A 79 -9.81 11.03 10.77
CA MET A 79 -9.56 10.28 9.52
C MET A 79 -9.27 8.78 9.72
N HIS A 80 -9.37 8.30 10.96
CA HIS A 80 -9.07 6.91 11.30
C HIS A 80 -9.87 5.90 10.45
N ARG A 81 -11.15 6.17 10.12
CA ARG A 81 -11.96 5.26 9.29
C ARG A 81 -11.39 5.07 7.88
N GLY A 82 -10.96 6.14 7.23
CA GLY A 82 -10.34 6.07 5.90
C GLY A 82 -9.01 5.33 5.93
N LEU A 83 -8.23 5.52 6.98
CA LEU A 83 -6.96 4.81 7.16
C LEU A 83 -7.17 3.32 7.49
N TRP A 84 -8.22 2.97 8.25
CA TRP A 84 -8.63 1.59 8.49
C TRP A 84 -9.05 0.90 7.20
N LEU A 85 -9.87 1.55 6.37
CA LEU A 85 -10.24 1.02 5.06
C LEU A 85 -9.02 0.80 4.17
N PHE A 86 -8.13 1.79 4.10
CA PHE A 86 -6.86 1.67 3.38
C PHE A 86 -6.03 0.47 3.89
N THR A 87 -5.92 0.31 5.21
CA THR A 87 -5.16 -0.81 5.81
C THR A 87 -5.81 -2.15 5.49
N ALA A 88 -7.14 -2.25 5.58
CA ALA A 88 -7.90 -3.46 5.28
C ALA A 88 -7.77 -3.87 3.80
N LEU A 89 -7.85 -2.92 2.87
CA LEU A 89 -7.68 -3.18 1.43
C LEU A 89 -6.27 -3.69 1.11
N ASN A 90 -5.23 -3.11 1.71
CA ASN A 90 -3.86 -3.59 1.53
C ASN A 90 -3.62 -4.96 2.18
N LEU A 91 -4.26 -5.24 3.31
CA LEU A 91 -4.21 -6.56 3.94
C LEU A 91 -4.87 -7.62 3.06
N PHE A 92 -6.03 -7.29 2.49
CA PHE A 92 -6.72 -8.15 1.54
C PHE A 92 -5.87 -8.43 0.29
N GLY A 93 -5.27 -7.40 -0.30
CA GLY A 93 -4.33 -7.56 -1.42
C GLY A 93 -3.13 -8.43 -1.08
N LEU A 94 -2.55 -8.25 0.12
CA LEU A 94 -1.45 -9.10 0.60
C LEU A 94 -1.87 -10.57 0.72
N ILE A 95 -3.06 -10.86 1.27
CA ILE A 95 -3.58 -12.23 1.39
C ILE A 95 -3.74 -12.87 0.02
N ILE A 96 -4.27 -12.14 -0.97
CA ILE A 96 -4.40 -12.65 -2.35
C ILE A 96 -3.02 -13.01 -2.91
N GLU A 97 -2.04 -12.10 -2.85
CA GLU A 97 -0.71 -12.37 -3.38
C GLU A 97 -0.03 -13.53 -2.63
N LEU A 98 -0.12 -13.61 -1.30
CA LEU A 98 0.43 -14.74 -0.53
C LEU A 98 -0.26 -16.07 -0.88
N SER A 99 -1.57 -16.06 -1.13
CA SER A 99 -2.29 -17.25 -1.57
C SER A 99 -1.82 -17.72 -2.95
N ALA A 100 -1.48 -16.79 -3.84
CA ALA A 100 -0.93 -17.09 -5.15
C ALA A 100 0.47 -17.72 -5.02
N TRP A 101 1.30 -17.22 -4.09
CA TRP A 101 2.58 -17.82 -3.73
C TRP A 101 2.43 -19.23 -3.13
N LEU A 102 1.43 -19.46 -2.27
CA LEU A 102 1.16 -20.78 -1.70
C LEU A 102 0.65 -21.78 -2.75
N GLN A 103 -0.21 -21.34 -3.66
CA GLN A 103 -0.68 -22.15 -4.79
C GLN A 103 0.47 -22.52 -5.72
N MET A 104 1.40 -21.59 -5.96
CA MET A 104 2.62 -21.85 -6.70
C MET A 104 3.47 -22.93 -6.01
N TYR A 105 3.69 -22.84 -4.69
CA TYR A 105 4.44 -23.85 -3.95
C TYR A 105 3.82 -25.26 -4.09
N ARG A 106 2.49 -25.33 -4.26
CA ARG A 106 1.74 -26.58 -4.44
C ARG A 106 1.55 -27.00 -5.91
N GLY A 107 2.11 -26.27 -6.88
CA GLY A 107 1.95 -26.57 -8.31
C GLY A 107 0.55 -26.34 -8.88
N ALA A 108 -0.32 -25.61 -8.16
CA ALA A 108 -1.73 -25.40 -8.51
C ALA A 108 -2.04 -23.92 -8.81
N PHE A 109 -1.09 -23.20 -9.41
CA PHE A 109 -1.17 -21.76 -9.62
C PHE A 109 -2.30 -21.40 -10.61
N SER A 110 -3.22 -20.52 -10.19
CA SER A 110 -4.38 -20.09 -10.97
C SER A 110 -4.26 -18.71 -11.63
N GLY A 111 -3.13 -18.00 -11.46
CA GLY A 111 -2.86 -16.75 -12.19
C GLY A 111 -3.45 -15.46 -11.62
N TYR A 112 -4.25 -15.52 -10.55
CA TYR A 112 -4.90 -14.33 -9.99
C TYR A 112 -3.91 -13.45 -9.22
N HIS A 113 -3.67 -12.25 -9.74
CA HIS A 113 -3.01 -11.16 -9.03
C HIS A 113 -4.01 -10.04 -8.78
N PHE A 114 -3.95 -9.45 -7.59
CA PHE A 114 -4.74 -8.26 -7.28
C PHE A 114 -3.83 -7.07 -7.37
N ARG A 115 -3.93 -6.29 -8.45
CA ARG A 115 -3.01 -5.16 -8.72
C ARG A 115 -3.73 -3.84 -8.54
N ILE A 116 -3.85 -3.36 -7.31
CA ILE A 116 -4.48 -2.07 -7.00
C ILE A 116 -3.47 -1.04 -6.45
N GLY A 117 -2.16 -1.34 -6.53
CA GLY A 117 -1.13 -0.54 -5.87
C GLY A 117 -1.07 0.92 -6.32
N VAL A 118 -1.38 1.22 -7.58
CA VAL A 118 -1.47 2.61 -8.07
C VAL A 118 -2.66 3.34 -7.44
N ALA A 119 -3.83 2.70 -7.35
CA ALA A 119 -4.98 3.28 -6.66
C ALA A 119 -4.69 3.46 -5.16
N MET A 120 -3.99 2.50 -4.55
CA MET A 120 -3.59 2.58 -3.15
C MET A 120 -2.62 3.73 -2.89
N ILE A 121 -1.63 4.00 -3.75
CA ILE A 121 -0.78 5.17 -3.50
C ILE A 121 -1.56 6.48 -3.58
N LEU A 122 -2.49 6.64 -4.53
CA LEU A 122 -3.28 7.88 -4.64
C LEU A 122 -4.11 8.09 -3.37
N LEU A 123 -4.75 7.03 -2.88
CA LEU A 123 -5.48 7.06 -1.62
C LEU A 123 -4.56 7.34 -0.42
N GLY A 124 -3.36 6.74 -0.39
CA GLY A 124 -2.35 6.95 0.65
C GLY A 124 -1.83 8.39 0.69
N LEU A 125 -1.54 8.98 -0.47
CA LEU A 125 -1.11 10.38 -0.59
C LEU A 125 -2.22 11.34 -0.15
N TRP A 126 -3.47 11.09 -0.56
CA TRP A 126 -4.62 11.87 -0.12
C TRP A 126 -4.83 11.80 1.40
N LEU A 127 -4.75 10.60 1.97
CA LEU A 127 -4.81 10.40 3.43
C LEU A 127 -3.67 11.13 4.13
N GLN A 128 -2.45 11.01 3.61
CA GLN A 128 -1.28 11.67 4.16
C GLN A 128 -1.48 13.20 4.17
N ASP A 129 -1.84 13.79 3.04
CA ASP A 129 -2.08 15.23 2.92
C ASP A 129 -3.12 15.71 3.95
N LYS A 130 -4.27 15.06 4.01
CA LYS A 130 -5.34 15.44 4.95
C LYS A 130 -4.95 15.27 6.40
N ILE A 131 -4.21 14.21 6.76
CA ILE A 131 -3.72 14.00 8.13
C ILE A 131 -2.75 15.11 8.53
N TYR A 132 -1.83 15.50 7.64
CA TYR A 132 -0.85 16.55 7.95
C TYR A 132 -1.47 17.95 7.96
N ASN A 133 -2.31 18.28 6.99
CA ASN A 133 -2.90 19.62 6.88
C ASN A 133 -3.91 19.90 8.00
N LYS A 134 -4.74 18.91 8.38
CA LYS A 134 -5.66 19.07 9.52
C LYS A 134 -4.95 19.14 10.87
N GLN A 135 -3.77 18.52 11.00
CA GLN A 135 -2.98 18.65 12.22
C GLN A 135 -2.42 20.06 12.39
N GLN A 136 -1.99 20.70 11.30
CA GLN A 136 -1.47 22.06 11.33
C GLN A 136 -2.57 23.10 11.63
N THR A 137 -3.77 22.95 11.06
CA THR A 137 -4.89 23.85 11.38
C THR A 137 -5.42 23.65 12.80
N GLY A 138 -5.36 22.43 13.35
CA GLY A 138 -5.71 22.16 14.75
C GLY A 138 -4.68 22.66 15.78
N THR A 139 -3.43 22.92 15.38
CA THR A 139 -2.38 23.48 16.25
C THR A 139 -2.25 25.00 16.16
N ASN A 140 -2.61 25.60 15.02
CA ASN A 140 -2.62 27.07 14.86
C ASN A 140 -3.93 27.74 15.31
N GLY A 141 -4.90 26.97 15.83
CA GLY A 141 -6.17 27.48 16.36
C GLY A 141 -6.16 27.85 17.86
N GLN A 142 -5.00 27.90 18.52
CA GLN A 142 -4.88 28.33 19.91
C GLN A 142 -3.94 29.53 20.05
N VAL A 143 -4.51 30.74 20.07
CA VAL A 143 -4.02 31.92 20.80
C VAL A 143 -5.22 32.57 21.52
N PRO A 144 -5.06 33.09 22.76
CA PRO A 144 -5.96 32.87 23.90
C PRO A 144 -6.82 34.12 24.25
N PRO A 145 -7.44 34.26 25.46
CA PRO A 145 -8.64 35.07 25.68
C PRO A 145 -8.34 36.56 25.56
N ASP A 146 -9.18 37.28 24.83
CA ASP A 146 -9.19 38.74 24.93
C ASP A 146 -9.96 39.13 26.20
N GLY A 147 -9.16 39.47 27.21
CA GLY A 147 -9.37 40.56 28.15
C GLY A 147 -10.81 40.96 28.47
N SER A 148 -11.24 40.59 29.67
CA SER A 148 -12.14 41.44 30.44
C SER A 148 -11.52 42.84 30.58
N GLU A 149 -12.02 43.83 29.87
CA GLU A 149 -12.00 45.21 30.34
C GLU A 149 -13.33 45.50 31.04
N LYS A 150 -13.24 45.55 32.37
CA LYS A 150 -14.18 46.27 33.21
C LYS A 150 -14.19 47.73 32.75
N THR A 151 -15.35 48.25 32.38
CA THR A 151 -15.90 49.52 32.87
C THR A 151 -17.38 49.57 32.58
#